data_AF-A0A9E5BJX3-F1
#
_entry.id   AF-A0A9E5BJX3-F1
#
_cell.length_a   1.000
_cell.length_b   1.000
_cell.length_c   1.000
_cell.angle_alpha   90.00
_cell.angle_beta   90.00
_cell.angle_gamma   90.00
#
_symmetry.space_group_name_H-M   'P 1'
#
loop_
_entity.id
_entity.type
_entity.pdbx_description
1 polymer ?
#
loop_
_entity_poly.entity_id
_entity_poly.type
_entity_poly.pdbx_seq_one_letter_code
_entity_poly.pdbx_strand_id
1 'polypeptide(L)'
;VDLIVRAGAKPCAVLIALDRMEKSGDALRVGQYSAVQSVGQEFGLPVIAIANLEGLMHYLQQSHDQQLQTFLPAVQDYRNRYGI
;
A
#
# COMPACT_ATOMS: atom_id res chain seq x y z
N VAL A 1 -10.79 -12.12 8.87
CA VAL A 1 -11.01 -13.30 7.98
C VAL A 1 -11.92 -14.32 8.64
N ASP A 2 -11.64 -14.67 9.90
CA ASP A 2 -12.37 -15.71 10.66
C ASP A 2 -13.89 -15.60 10.67
N LEU A 3 -14.45 -14.40 10.78
CA LEU A 3 -15.91 -14.21 10.79
C LEU A 3 -16.58 -14.68 9.49
N ILE A 4 -15.93 -14.44 8.34
CA ILE A 4 -16.44 -14.86 7.01
C ILE A 4 -16.41 -16.38 6.92
N VAL A 5 -15.31 -17.00 7.34
CA VAL A 5 -15.13 -18.46 7.33
C VAL A 5 -16.11 -19.14 8.29
N ARG A 6 -16.29 -18.60 9.50
CA ARG A 6 -17.25 -19.13 10.50
C ARG A 6 -18.70 -19.03 10.03
N ALA A 7 -19.01 -18.07 9.17
CA ALA A 7 -20.31 -17.96 8.51
C ALA A 7 -20.49 -18.94 7.33
N GLY A 8 -19.51 -19.79 7.03
CA GLY A 8 -19.55 -20.78 5.95
C GLY A 8 -19.16 -20.23 4.57
N ALA A 9 -18.68 -18.99 4.50
CA ALA A 9 -18.26 -18.36 3.24
C ALA A 9 -16.73 -18.43 3.04
N LYS A 10 -16.30 -18.34 1.78
CA LYS A 10 -14.90 -18.23 1.41
C LYS A 10 -14.56 -16.78 1.02
N PRO A 11 -13.68 -16.07 1.74
CA PRO A 11 -13.19 -14.77 1.29
C PRO A 11 -12.42 -14.92 -0.02
N CYS A 12 -12.65 -14.01 -0.96
CA CYS A 12 -12.06 -14.09 -2.30
C CYS A 12 -10.98 -13.02 -2.57
N ALA A 13 -11.06 -11.86 -1.93
CA ALA A 13 -10.11 -10.76 -2.07
C ALA A 13 -10.27 -9.73 -0.93
N VAL A 14 -9.30 -8.84 -0.83
CA VAL A 14 -9.40 -7.58 -0.06
C VAL A 14 -9.28 -6.42 -1.05
N LEU A 15 -10.25 -5.51 -1.06
CA LEU A 15 -10.19 -4.27 -1.85
C LEU A 15 -9.87 -3.10 -0.92
N ILE A 16 -8.84 -2.33 -1.24
CA ILE A 16 -8.42 -1.15 -0.49
C ILE A 16 -8.36 0.09 -1.40
N ALA A 17 -8.44 1.27 -0.79
CA ALA A 17 -8.34 2.52 -1.54
C ALA A 17 -6.91 2.77 -2.05
N LEU A 18 -5.90 2.63 -1.19
CA LEU A 18 -4.53 2.97 -1.49
C LEU A 18 -3.56 1.91 -0.96
N ASP A 19 -2.74 1.36 -1.85
CA ASP A 19 -1.53 0.63 -1.47
C ASP A 19 -0.36 1.60 -1.33
N ARG A 20 0.09 1.81 -0.10
CA ARG A 20 1.21 2.71 0.21
C ARG A 20 2.56 2.13 -0.23
N MET A 21 2.64 0.85 -0.58
CA MET A 21 3.86 0.16 -1.01
C MET A 21 5.02 0.34 -0.02
N GLU A 22 4.71 0.38 1.27
CA GLU A 22 5.69 0.56 2.36
C GLU A 22 5.82 -0.71 3.19
N LYS A 23 7.03 -0.94 3.70
CA LYS A 23 7.30 -1.96 4.70
C LYS A 23 6.45 -1.70 5.94
N SER A 24 5.89 -2.76 6.50
CA SER A 24 5.11 -2.71 7.73
C SER A 24 5.95 -2.30 8.94
N GLY A 25 5.28 -1.96 10.05
CA GLY A 25 5.94 -1.64 11.31
C GLY A 25 5.98 -0.15 11.62
N ASP A 26 6.83 0.23 12.56
CA ASP A 26 7.00 1.62 13.00
C ASP A 26 8.40 2.15 12.63
N ALA A 27 8.67 3.41 13.00
CA ALA A 27 9.94 4.07 12.68
C ALA A 27 11.18 3.40 13.29
N LEU A 28 11.01 2.56 14.31
CA LEU A 28 12.09 1.85 15.01
C LEU A 28 12.15 0.37 14.62
N ARG A 29 11.04 -0.23 14.19
CA ARG A 29 10.91 -1.65 13.85
C ARG A 29 10.20 -1.79 12.52
N VAL A 30 10.99 -1.73 11.45
CA VAL A 30 10.51 -1.92 10.07
C VAL A 30 10.50 -3.42 9.77
N GLY A 31 9.34 -3.94 9.39
CA GLY A 31 9.12 -5.31 8.96
C GLY A 31 9.71 -5.60 7.58
N GLN A 32 9.83 -6.88 7.24
CA GLN A 32 10.37 -7.31 5.95
C GLN A 32 9.38 -7.12 4.80
N TYR A 33 8.08 -7.21 5.07
CA TYR A 33 7.00 -7.20 4.09
C TYR A 33 6.08 -5.99 4.28
N SER A 34 5.38 -5.58 3.23
CA SER A 34 4.28 -4.61 3.36
C SER A 34 3.05 -5.26 3.98
N ALA A 35 2.12 -4.46 4.52
CA ALA A 35 0.84 -4.98 5.00
C ALA A 35 0.06 -5.74 3.92
N VAL A 36 0.14 -5.28 2.67
CA VAL A 36 -0.45 -5.93 1.49
C VAL A 36 0.17 -7.31 1.25
N GLN A 37 1.50 -7.41 1.26
CA GLN A 37 2.20 -8.69 1.11
C GLN A 37 1.90 -9.65 2.26
N SER A 38 1.85 -9.16 3.51
CA SER A 38 1.51 -9.98 4.68
C SER A 38 0.11 -10.56 4.58
N VAL A 39 -0.90 -9.79 4.19
CA VAL A 39 -2.26 -10.31 3.99
C VAL A 39 -2.31 -11.38 2.89
N GLY A 40 -1.59 -11.16 1.80
CA GLY A 40 -1.47 -12.15 0.72
C GLY A 40 -0.84 -13.46 1.17
N GLN A 41 0.21 -13.39 1.99
CA GLN A 41 0.92 -14.56 2.52
C GLN A 41 0.13 -15.28 3.63
N GLU A 42 -0.44 -14.53 4.58
CA GLU A 42 -1.09 -15.08 5.77
C GLU A 42 -2.44 -15.73 5.44
N PHE A 43 -3.22 -15.09 4.56
CA PHE A 43 -4.59 -15.53 4.29
C PHE A 43 -4.78 -16.10 2.88
N GLY A 44 -3.76 -16.06 2.02
CA GLY A 44 -3.88 -16.51 0.62
C GLY A 44 -4.88 -15.67 -0.19
N LEU A 45 -5.12 -14.43 0.22
CA LEU A 45 -6.11 -13.54 -0.39
C LEU A 45 -5.42 -12.52 -1.29
N PRO A 46 -5.86 -12.34 -2.55
CA PRO A 46 -5.39 -11.22 -3.35
C PRO A 46 -5.85 -9.91 -2.72
N VAL A 47 -4.93 -8.96 -2.64
CA VAL A 47 -5.23 -7.57 -2.24
C VAL A 47 -5.22 -6.71 -3.49
N ILE A 48 -6.30 -5.99 -3.72
CA ILE A 48 -6.52 -5.14 -4.88
C ILE A 48 -6.60 -3.71 -4.37
N ALA A 49 -5.87 -2.79 -4.99
CA ALA A 49 -5.88 -1.38 -4.63
C ALA A 49 -6.41 -0.53 -5.78
N ILE A 50 -7.23 0.49 -5.45
CA ILE A 50 -7.71 1.46 -6.43
C ILE A 50 -6.55 2.33 -6.93
N ALA A 51 -5.66 2.74 -6.02
CA ALA A 51 -4.43 3.46 -6.32
C ALA A 51 -3.24 2.87 -5.55
N ASN A 52 -2.02 3.17 -6.00
CA ASN A 52 -0.80 2.82 -5.28
C ASN A 52 0.19 4.00 -5.27
N LEU A 53 1.26 3.88 -4.48
CA LEU A 53 2.27 4.93 -4.35
C LEU A 53 2.95 5.28 -5.68
N GLU A 54 3.19 4.30 -6.55
CA GLU A 54 3.74 4.54 -7.89
C GLU A 54 2.82 5.41 -8.74
N GLY A 55 1.52 5.10 -8.78
CA GLY A 55 0.51 5.89 -9.46
C GLY A 55 0.38 7.30 -8.89
N LEU A 56 0.48 7.44 -7.56
CA LEU A 56 0.53 8.75 -6.91
C LEU A 56 1.75 9.56 -7.35
N MET A 57 2.94 8.95 -7.39
CA MET A 57 4.16 9.64 -7.83
C MET A 57 4.06 10.08 -9.29
N HIS A 58 3.53 9.21 -10.16
CA HIS A 58 3.28 9.54 -11.56
C HIS A 58 2.28 10.70 -11.69
N TYR A 59 1.21 10.70 -10.89
CA TYR A 59 0.27 11.81 -10.83
C TYR A 59 0.93 13.13 -10.40
N LEU A 60 1.77 13.11 -9.35
CA LEU A 60 2.49 14.30 -8.89
C LEU A 60 3.47 14.82 -9.96
N GLN A 61 4.16 13.93 -10.68
CA GLN A 61 5.07 14.28 -11.77
C GLN A 61 4.35 14.93 -12.96
N GLN A 62 3.15 14.46 -13.28
CA GLN A 62 2.36 14.95 -14.42
C GLN A 62 1.40 16.11 -14.07
N SER A 63 1.28 16.44 -12.79
CA SER A 63 0.38 17.50 -12.35
C SER A 63 0.79 18.84 -12.95
N HIS A 64 -0.17 19.64 -13.42
CA HIS A 64 0.07 21.04 -13.82
C HIS A 64 -0.05 22.01 -12.63
N ASP A 65 -0.48 21.51 -11.47
CA ASP A 65 -0.52 22.28 -10.23
C ASP A 65 0.87 22.30 -9.58
N GLN A 66 1.47 23.49 -9.56
CA GLN A 66 2.79 23.71 -8.98
C GLN A 66 2.83 23.38 -7.48
N GLN A 67 1.74 23.59 -6.74
CA GLN A 67 1.71 23.25 -5.31
C GLN A 67 1.83 21.74 -5.12
N LEU A 68 1.14 20.94 -5.95
CA LEU A 68 1.24 19.49 -5.87
C LEU A 68 2.65 18.98 -6.22
N GLN A 69 3.29 19.56 -7.23
CA GLN A 69 4.65 19.17 -7.62
C GLN A 69 5.67 19.36 -6.47
N THR A 70 5.46 20.32 -5.56
CA THR A 70 6.38 20.54 -4.44
C THR A 70 6.46 19.36 -3.47
N PHE A 71 5.46 18.47 -3.43
CA PHE A 71 5.47 17.29 -2.57
C PHE A 71 6.24 16.11 -3.17
N LEU A 72 6.50 16.11 -4.48
CA LEU A 72 7.15 14.98 -5.17
C LEU A 72 8.50 14.58 -4.54
N PRO A 73 9.42 15.52 -4.20
CA PRO A 73 10.68 15.15 -3.55
C PRO A 73 10.47 14.45 -2.20
N ALA A 74 9.56 14.95 -1.37
CA ALA A 74 9.28 14.37 -0.06
C ALA A 74 8.68 12.96 -0.16
N VAL A 75 7.80 12.74 -1.14
CA VAL A 75 7.21 11.41 -1.40
C VAL A 75 8.26 10.44 -1.94
N GLN A 76 9.17 10.90 -2.80
CA GLN A 76 10.29 10.10 -3.30
C GLN A 76 11.23 9.68 -2.16
N ASP A 77 11.60 10.61 -1.29
CA ASP A 77 12.45 10.32 -0.13
C ASP A 77 11.79 9.33 0.83
N TYR A 78 10.49 9.48 1.05
CA TYR A 78 9.70 8.53 1.84
C TYR A 78 9.74 7.12 1.23
N ARG A 79 9.51 7.01 -0.09
CA ARG A 79 9.61 5.73 -0.82
C ARG A 79 11.02 5.13 -0.73
N ASN A 80 12.06 5.94 -0.87
CA ASN A 80 13.44 5.45 -0.78
C ASN A 80 13.74 4.87 0.61
N ARG A 81 13.16 5.45 1.66
CA ARG A 81 13.39 5.02 3.04
C ARG A 81 12.56 3.81 3.45
N TYR A 82 11.30 3.75 3.03
CA TYR A 82 10.33 2.76 3.55
C TYR A 82 9.70 1.86 2.49
N GLY A 83 9.99 2.12 1.21
CA GLY A 83 9.45 1.34 0.10
C GLY A 83 9.84 -0.14 0.17
N ILE A 84 8.94 -0.96 -0.37
CA ILE A 84 9.13 -2.40 -0.59
C ILE A 84 9.66 -2.69 -1.99
#